data_AF-A0A843CW12-F1
#
_entry.id   AF-A0A843CW12-F1
#
_cell.length_a   1.000
_cell.length_b   1.000
_cell.length_c   1.000
_cell.angle_alpha   90.00
_cell.angle_beta   90.00
_cell.angle_gamma   90.00
#
_symmetry.space_group_name_H-M   'P 1'
#
loop_
_entity.id
_entity.type
_entity.pdbx_description
1 polymer ?
#
loop_
_entity_poly.entity_id
_entity_poly.type
_entity_poly.pdbx_seq_one_letter_code
_entity_poly.pdbx_strand_id
1 'polypeptide(L)'
;MRLDVKFDFTTDSKGYWDNMWENDPELGVSKVDPDAKSDTMRRYQYLLNRRELPNGEFFDLMYHTKPNLVWNGKRFSSDSIIVSFRYRNYSVIHEIAQRPDFREWIERYLREAYTIGGEILFPVSPSINSVRGFNSSVSDRFDLTLLCIQSYYEGKRTLNDDGMDRLLDAVRQNGDFFDKFLDFKGYVDFFFLQDCVDSDYNTIMYLDYYGRPATMEDYDSFIAKEMDFLRKRNERISKFEVKNWPVVYGPL
;
A
#
# COMPACT_ATOMS: atom_id res chain seq x y z
N MET A 1 -6.05 -22.06 5.78
CA MET A 1 -4.70 -21.78 6.37
C MET A 1 -4.64 -20.31 6.74
N ARG A 2 -3.73 -19.91 7.63
CA ARG A 2 -3.49 -18.50 7.96
C ARG A 2 -2.15 -18.07 7.40
N LEU A 3 -2.06 -16.81 6.96
CA LEU A 3 -0.80 -16.22 6.51
C LEU A 3 0.05 -15.85 7.72
N ASP A 4 1.38 -15.98 7.61
CA ASP A 4 2.29 -15.39 8.60
C ASP A 4 2.40 -13.88 8.33
N VAL A 5 1.54 -13.10 8.98
CA VAL A 5 1.48 -11.63 8.83
C VAL A 5 2.71 -10.91 9.40
N LYS A 6 3.62 -11.62 10.07
CA LYS A 6 4.89 -11.07 10.57
C LYS A 6 6.06 -11.33 9.64
N PHE A 7 5.83 -12.03 8.52
CA PHE A 7 6.88 -12.27 7.55
C PHE A 7 7.35 -10.96 6.92
N ASP A 8 8.62 -10.63 7.16
CA ASP A 8 9.32 -9.47 6.63
C ASP A 8 9.76 -9.73 5.17
N PHE A 9 9.10 -9.10 4.20
CA PHE A 9 9.38 -9.28 2.77
C PHE A 9 10.77 -8.79 2.34
N THR A 10 11.48 -8.03 3.18
CA THR A 10 12.88 -7.69 2.91
C THR A 10 13.79 -8.91 3.05
N THR A 11 13.38 -9.95 3.78
CA THR A 11 14.20 -11.15 4.04
C THR A 11 14.29 -12.09 2.84
N ASP A 12 13.28 -12.13 1.97
CA ASP A 12 13.30 -12.89 0.71
C ASP A 12 13.55 -12.02 -0.53
N SER A 13 13.71 -10.71 -0.34
CA SER A 13 14.15 -9.76 -1.36
C SER A 13 15.68 -9.72 -1.38
N LYS A 14 16.30 -10.64 -2.12
CA LYS A 14 17.77 -10.80 -2.17
C LYS A 14 18.49 -9.46 -2.41
N GLY A 15 19.37 -9.10 -1.48
CA GLY A 15 20.19 -7.90 -1.52
C GLY A 15 19.52 -6.63 -1.01
N TYR A 16 18.34 -6.73 -0.39
CA TYR A 16 17.62 -5.56 0.12
C TYR A 16 18.44 -4.71 1.08
N TRP A 17 19.11 -5.36 2.04
CA TRP A 17 19.92 -4.66 3.05
C TRP A 17 21.35 -4.35 2.58
N ASP A 18 21.77 -4.91 1.43
CA ASP A 18 23.13 -4.76 0.94
C ASP A 18 23.40 -3.31 0.56
N ASN A 19 24.45 -2.73 1.14
CA ASN A 19 24.94 -1.37 0.85
C ASN A 19 23.88 -0.27 1.06
N MET A 20 22.80 -0.52 1.81
CA MET A 20 21.71 0.45 2.01
C MET A 20 22.21 1.80 2.54
N TRP A 21 23.07 1.77 3.55
CA TRP A 21 23.70 2.97 4.14
C TRP A 21 24.90 3.48 3.34
N GLU A 22 25.41 2.72 2.37
CA GLU A 22 26.43 3.22 1.45
C GLU A 22 25.79 3.94 0.26
N ASN A 23 24.62 3.46 -0.19
CA ASN A 23 23.82 4.08 -1.24
C ASN A 23 23.30 5.45 -0.80
N ASP A 24 22.88 5.58 0.46
CA ASP A 24 22.49 6.84 1.07
C ASP A 24 22.92 6.88 2.55
N PRO A 25 24.06 7.52 2.87
CA PRO A 25 24.60 7.56 4.23
C PRO A 25 23.74 8.27 5.27
N GLU A 26 22.81 9.12 4.81
CA GLU A 26 21.93 9.91 5.65
C GLU A 26 20.59 9.21 5.86
N LEU A 27 19.93 8.80 4.78
CA LEU A 27 18.55 8.29 4.84
C LEU A 27 18.42 6.77 4.77
N GLY A 28 19.46 6.07 4.31
CA GLY A 28 19.44 4.63 4.09
C GLY A 28 18.47 4.23 3.00
N VAL A 29 18.98 3.86 1.82
CA VAL A 29 18.15 3.52 0.66
C VAL A 29 18.57 2.20 0.04
N SER A 30 17.63 1.27 -0.05
CA SER A 30 17.82 0.04 -0.83
C SER A 30 17.64 0.32 -2.33
N LYS A 31 18.42 -0.38 -3.15
CA LYS A 31 18.22 -0.45 -4.61
C LYS A 31 17.35 -1.63 -5.03
N VAL A 32 16.84 -2.39 -4.05
CA VAL A 32 16.01 -3.57 -4.26
C VAL A 32 14.60 -3.23 -3.77
N ASP A 33 13.64 -3.44 -4.65
CA ASP A 33 12.23 -3.19 -4.37
C ASP A 33 11.53 -4.52 -4.00
N PRO A 34 11.04 -4.69 -2.75
CA PRO A 34 10.32 -5.89 -2.34
C PRO A 34 9.10 -6.19 -3.21
N ASP A 35 8.40 -5.17 -3.72
CA ASP A 35 7.23 -5.32 -4.59
C ASP A 35 7.59 -6.08 -5.87
N ALA A 36 8.81 -5.86 -6.36
CA ALA A 36 9.35 -6.53 -7.54
C ALA A 36 10.04 -7.88 -7.24
N LYS A 37 10.49 -8.10 -6.00
CA LYS A 37 11.48 -9.15 -5.67
C LYS A 37 11.00 -10.22 -4.70
N SER A 38 10.09 -9.91 -3.78
CA SER A 38 9.60 -10.88 -2.81
C SER A 38 8.64 -11.88 -3.46
N ASP A 39 9.00 -13.16 -3.47
CA ASP A 39 8.09 -14.22 -3.91
C ASP A 39 7.02 -14.50 -2.87
N THR A 40 7.33 -14.27 -1.59
CA THR A 40 6.39 -14.42 -0.49
C THR A 40 5.31 -13.35 -0.53
N MET A 41 5.66 -12.09 -0.79
CA MET A 41 4.69 -11.00 -0.97
C MET A 41 3.72 -11.32 -2.10
N ARG A 42 4.23 -11.66 -3.29
CA ARG A 42 3.39 -12.06 -4.43
C ARG A 42 2.49 -13.25 -4.10
N ARG A 43 3.01 -14.24 -3.37
CA ARG A 43 2.23 -15.40 -2.92
C ARG A 43 1.13 -14.99 -1.93
N TYR A 44 1.42 -14.08 -1.01
CA TYR A 44 0.44 -13.62 -0.03
C TYR A 44 -0.66 -12.79 -0.71
N GLN A 45 -0.30 -11.90 -1.65
CA GLN A 45 -1.28 -11.20 -2.47
C GLN A 45 -2.17 -12.18 -3.25
N TYR A 46 -1.59 -13.23 -3.82
CA TYR A 46 -2.34 -14.29 -4.51
C TYR A 46 -3.32 -14.99 -3.57
N LEU A 47 -2.87 -15.47 -2.40
CA LEU A 47 -3.71 -16.24 -1.48
C LEU A 47 -4.78 -15.39 -0.79
N LEU A 48 -4.44 -14.15 -0.41
CA LEU A 48 -5.33 -13.26 0.33
C LEU A 48 -6.49 -12.76 -0.54
N ASN A 49 -6.19 -12.42 -1.80
CA ASN A 49 -7.16 -11.81 -2.71
C ASN A 49 -7.89 -12.82 -3.60
N ARG A 50 -7.38 -14.06 -3.77
CA ARG A 50 -8.04 -15.11 -4.58
C ARG A 50 -9.23 -15.74 -3.87
N ARG A 51 -10.34 -14.99 -3.85
CA ARG A 51 -11.61 -15.33 -3.19
C ARG A 51 -12.79 -14.61 -3.88
N GLU A 52 -13.98 -14.82 -3.37
CA GLU A 52 -15.19 -14.15 -3.84
C GLU A 52 -15.13 -12.64 -3.59
N LEU A 53 -15.50 -11.85 -4.60
CA LEU A 53 -15.63 -10.40 -4.56
C LEU A 53 -17.02 -10.02 -4.05
N PRO A 54 -17.22 -8.79 -3.55
CA PRO A 54 -18.53 -8.34 -3.08
C PRO A 54 -19.66 -8.49 -4.11
N ASN A 55 -19.35 -8.37 -5.41
CA ASN A 55 -20.33 -8.58 -6.48
C ASN A 55 -20.65 -10.06 -6.80
N GLY A 56 -20.06 -11.02 -6.08
CA GLY A 56 -20.25 -12.45 -6.27
C GLY A 56 -19.34 -13.11 -7.32
N GLU A 57 -18.54 -12.34 -8.06
CA GLU A 57 -17.52 -12.91 -8.94
C GLU A 57 -16.38 -13.54 -8.13
N PHE A 58 -15.80 -14.63 -8.62
CA PHE A 58 -14.60 -15.18 -8.02
C PHE A 58 -13.36 -14.51 -8.60
N PHE A 59 -12.56 -13.84 -7.76
CA PHE A 59 -11.31 -13.20 -8.16
C PHE A 59 -10.24 -14.26 -8.42
N ASP A 60 -10.34 -14.97 -9.54
CA ASP A 60 -9.45 -16.06 -9.92
C ASP A 60 -8.07 -15.56 -10.37
N LEU A 61 -7.33 -14.94 -9.43
CA LEU A 61 -5.97 -14.50 -9.66
C LEU A 61 -5.11 -15.68 -10.09
N MET A 62 -4.20 -15.42 -11.02
CA MET A 62 -3.17 -16.34 -11.48
C MET A 62 -1.82 -15.63 -11.47
N TYR A 63 -0.73 -16.37 -11.42
CA TYR A 63 0.62 -15.83 -11.54
C TYR A 63 0.87 -15.39 -12.99
N HIS A 64 1.51 -14.23 -13.16
CA HIS A 64 2.03 -13.74 -14.42
C HIS A 64 3.56 -13.58 -14.33
N THR A 65 4.18 -13.01 -15.35
CA THR A 65 5.57 -12.52 -15.31
C THR A 65 5.77 -11.70 -14.04
N LYS A 66 6.73 -12.14 -13.22
CA LYS A 66 7.05 -11.50 -11.93
C LYS A 66 7.27 -9.99 -12.14
N PRO A 67 6.71 -9.12 -11.28
CA PRO A 67 6.02 -9.42 -10.01
C PRO A 67 4.51 -9.66 -10.10
N ASN A 68 3.95 -9.71 -11.30
CA ASN A 68 2.52 -9.50 -11.46
C ASN A 68 1.68 -10.77 -11.20
N LEU A 69 0.45 -10.52 -10.79
CA LEU A 69 -0.68 -11.45 -10.91
C LEU A 69 -1.56 -11.00 -12.09
N VAL A 70 -2.45 -11.88 -12.56
CA VAL A 70 -3.39 -11.59 -13.65
C VAL A 70 -4.76 -12.18 -13.37
N TRP A 71 -5.80 -11.45 -13.76
CA TRP A 71 -7.18 -11.93 -13.78
C TRP A 71 -7.94 -11.21 -14.89
N ASN A 72 -8.71 -11.95 -15.69
CA ASN A 72 -9.49 -11.42 -16.82
C ASN A 72 -8.68 -10.49 -17.75
N GLY A 73 -7.42 -10.85 -18.03
CA GLY A 73 -6.52 -10.07 -18.89
C GLY A 73 -5.92 -8.81 -18.24
N LYS A 74 -6.35 -8.44 -17.03
CA LYS A 74 -5.80 -7.31 -16.27
C LYS A 74 -4.68 -7.79 -15.35
N ARG A 75 -3.56 -7.05 -15.33
CA ARG A 75 -2.41 -7.32 -14.45
C ARG A 75 -2.53 -6.55 -13.14
N PHE A 76 -2.06 -7.17 -12.06
CA PHE A 76 -2.07 -6.61 -10.72
C PHE A 76 -0.68 -6.75 -10.07
N SER A 77 -0.29 -5.78 -9.26
CA SER A 77 0.95 -5.79 -8.48
C SER A 77 0.69 -5.33 -7.05
N SER A 78 1.63 -5.65 -6.15
CA SER A 78 1.65 -5.03 -4.83
C SER A 78 1.94 -3.52 -4.95
N ASP A 79 1.47 -2.77 -3.96
CA ASP A 79 1.80 -1.38 -3.72
C ASP A 79 1.84 -1.16 -2.20
N SER A 80 2.89 -0.49 -1.71
CA SER A 80 2.97 -0.12 -0.30
C SER A 80 1.91 0.92 0.03
N ILE A 81 1.22 0.69 1.15
CA ILE A 81 0.24 1.62 1.73
C ILE A 81 0.72 2.24 3.04
N ILE A 82 2.02 2.09 3.33
CA ILE A 82 2.71 2.66 4.47
C ILE A 82 3.84 3.58 3.97
N VAL A 83 3.92 4.79 4.50
CA VAL A 83 4.90 5.80 4.06
C VAL A 83 5.72 6.36 5.23
N SER A 84 7.04 6.50 5.03
CA SER A 84 7.97 7.13 5.98
C SER A 84 8.52 8.48 5.52
N PHE A 85 8.09 8.96 4.35
CA PHE A 85 8.57 10.20 3.73
C PHE A 85 10.09 10.32 3.66
N ARG A 86 10.82 9.20 3.47
CA ARG A 86 12.29 9.22 3.29
C ARG A 86 12.70 9.77 1.92
N TYR A 87 12.38 11.03 1.67
CA TYR A 87 12.67 11.74 0.43
C TYR A 87 13.63 12.88 0.68
N ARG A 88 14.68 13.01 -0.14
CA ARG A 88 15.67 14.10 -0.03
C ARG A 88 15.10 15.51 -0.20
N ASN A 89 13.88 15.65 -0.74
CA ASN A 89 13.23 16.94 -0.90
C ASN A 89 12.27 17.29 0.26
N TYR A 90 12.28 16.53 1.35
CA TYR A 90 11.44 16.76 2.52
C TYR A 90 12.28 17.26 3.69
N SER A 91 12.22 18.55 4.00
CA SER A 91 13.13 19.18 4.98
C SER A 91 13.16 18.50 6.35
N VAL A 92 12.00 18.11 6.88
CA VAL A 92 11.89 17.51 8.22
C VAL A 92 12.68 16.20 8.33
N ILE A 93 12.80 15.41 7.25
CA ILE A 93 13.50 14.12 7.32
C ILE A 93 14.99 14.29 7.64
N HIS A 94 15.59 15.41 7.25
CA HIS A 94 17.00 15.69 7.54
C HIS A 94 17.22 15.94 9.04
N GLU A 95 16.25 16.55 9.73
CA GLU A 95 16.27 16.71 11.18
C GLU A 95 16.05 15.37 11.90
N ILE A 96 15.10 14.57 11.42
CA ILE A 96 14.85 13.21 11.94
C ILE A 96 16.11 12.33 11.76
N ALA A 97 16.82 12.46 10.64
CA ALA A 97 18.03 11.71 10.34
C ALA A 97 19.22 12.01 11.26
N GLN A 98 19.21 13.14 11.98
CA GLN A 98 20.23 13.47 12.98
C GLN A 98 20.04 12.74 14.31
N ARG A 99 18.93 12.01 14.51
CA ARG A 99 18.68 11.27 15.75
C ARG A 99 19.72 10.15 15.91
N PRO A 100 20.30 9.95 17.12
CA PRO A 100 21.33 8.94 17.33
C PRO A 100 20.91 7.51 16.95
N ASP A 101 19.62 7.20 17.09
CA ASP A 101 19.03 5.88 16.83
C ASP A 101 18.38 5.78 15.43
N PHE A 102 18.52 6.79 14.57
CA PHE A 102 17.81 6.86 13.28
C PHE A 102 18.03 5.62 12.41
N ARG A 103 19.28 5.12 12.34
CA ARG A 103 19.60 3.95 11.50
C ARG A 103 18.86 2.70 11.98
N GLU A 104 18.98 2.40 13.26
CA GLU A 104 18.32 1.26 13.91
C GLU A 104 16.79 1.39 13.82
N TRP A 105 16.28 2.61 13.99
CA TRP A 105 14.86 2.92 13.85
C TRP A 105 14.37 2.65 12.42
N ILE A 106 15.10 3.08 11.38
CA ILE A 106 14.74 2.84 9.98
C ILE A 106 14.76 1.37 9.63
N GLU A 107 15.79 0.64 10.05
CA GLU A 107 15.87 -0.80 9.80
C GLU A 107 14.68 -1.52 10.45
N ARG A 108 14.37 -1.22 11.72
CA ARG A 108 13.20 -1.79 12.41
C ARG A 108 11.89 -1.41 11.71
N TYR A 109 11.71 -0.13 11.38
CA TYR A 109 10.52 0.37 10.69
C TYR A 109 10.29 -0.38 9.38
N LEU A 110 11.32 -0.54 8.55
CA LEU A 110 11.20 -1.21 7.25
C LEU A 110 10.85 -2.69 7.39
N ARG A 111 11.42 -3.39 8.37
CA ARG A 111 11.06 -4.79 8.66
C ARG A 111 9.61 -4.94 9.11
N GLU A 112 9.10 -3.99 9.89
CA GLU A 112 7.70 -3.98 10.30
C GLU A 112 6.77 -3.60 9.14
N ALA A 113 7.14 -2.58 8.35
CA ALA A 113 6.34 -2.02 7.26
C ALA A 113 6.16 -3.01 6.09
N TYR A 114 7.22 -3.72 5.68
CA TYR A 114 7.17 -4.70 4.59
C TYR A 114 6.58 -6.04 5.04
N THR A 115 5.33 -6.00 5.46
CA THR A 115 4.48 -7.17 5.75
C THR A 115 3.19 -7.07 4.94
N ILE A 116 2.38 -8.14 4.86
CA ILE A 116 1.15 -8.12 4.04
C ILE A 116 0.16 -7.02 4.47
N GLY A 117 0.18 -6.60 5.74
CA GLY A 117 -0.60 -5.48 6.25
C GLY A 117 -0.14 -4.12 5.72
N GLY A 118 1.10 -3.99 5.25
CA GLY A 118 1.63 -2.78 4.63
C GLY A 118 1.44 -2.74 3.11
N GLU A 119 0.85 -3.79 2.54
CA GLU A 119 0.75 -4.00 1.10
C GLU A 119 -0.71 -4.10 0.62
N ILE A 120 -0.99 -3.58 -0.57
CA ILE A 120 -2.29 -3.70 -1.24
C ILE A 120 -2.13 -4.15 -2.70
N LEU A 121 -3.14 -4.83 -3.24
CA LEU A 121 -3.14 -5.27 -4.63
C LEU A 121 -3.85 -4.23 -5.50
N PHE A 122 -3.13 -3.63 -6.46
CA PHE A 122 -3.70 -2.69 -7.44
C PHE A 122 -3.50 -3.14 -8.88
N PRO A 123 -4.35 -2.68 -9.82
CA PRO A 123 -4.08 -2.80 -11.24
C PRO A 123 -2.76 -2.12 -11.65
N VAL A 124 -2.00 -2.75 -12.53
CA VAL A 124 -0.72 -2.22 -13.04
C VAL A 124 -0.93 -1.07 -14.03
N SER A 125 -2.06 -1.04 -14.73
CA SER A 125 -2.33 -0.03 -15.76
C SER A 125 -3.81 0.37 -15.84
N PRO A 126 -4.13 1.68 -15.76
CA PRO A 126 -3.20 2.76 -15.40
C PRO A 126 -2.74 2.64 -13.94
N SER A 127 -1.48 2.98 -13.69
CA SER A 127 -0.83 2.84 -12.38
C SER A 127 -1.26 3.96 -11.42
N ILE A 128 -2.07 3.61 -10.43
CA ILE A 128 -2.47 4.51 -9.33
C ILE A 128 -1.23 4.96 -8.54
N ASN A 129 -0.34 4.01 -8.21
CA ASN A 129 0.93 4.29 -7.52
C ASN A 129 1.76 5.34 -8.27
N SER A 130 1.94 5.18 -9.58
CA SER A 130 2.73 6.12 -10.36
C SER A 130 2.10 7.52 -10.37
N VAL A 131 0.78 7.62 -10.57
CA VAL A 131 0.08 8.92 -10.56
C VAL A 131 0.21 9.60 -9.20
N ARG A 132 0.08 8.83 -8.12
CA ARG A 132 0.27 9.27 -6.74
C ARG A 132 1.69 9.82 -6.52
N GLY A 133 2.72 9.04 -6.88
CA GLY A 133 4.13 9.37 -6.67
C GLY A 133 4.66 10.53 -7.53
N PHE A 134 4.11 10.76 -8.73
CA PHE A 134 4.47 11.92 -9.56
C PHE A 134 3.88 13.24 -9.06
N ASN A 135 2.95 13.19 -8.12
CA ASN A 135 2.34 14.37 -7.55
C ASN A 135 2.86 14.62 -6.14
N SER A 136 3.71 15.63 -5.95
CA SER A 136 4.26 15.95 -4.63
C SER A 136 3.22 16.33 -3.57
N SER A 137 2.02 16.81 -3.94
CA SER A 137 0.96 17.11 -2.98
C SER A 137 0.32 15.86 -2.39
N VAL A 138 0.39 14.73 -3.11
CA VAL A 138 -0.09 13.42 -2.65
C VAL A 138 1.08 12.54 -2.19
N SER A 139 2.14 12.43 -2.99
CA SER A 139 3.32 11.60 -2.74
C SER A 139 2.93 10.14 -2.51
N ASP A 140 3.34 9.50 -1.42
CA ASP A 140 2.90 8.14 -1.08
C ASP A 140 1.79 8.11 -0.01
N ARG A 141 1.02 9.19 0.14
CA ARG A 141 -0.13 9.25 1.06
C ARG A 141 -1.26 8.32 0.58
N PHE A 142 -1.39 7.17 1.24
CA PHE A 142 -2.44 6.21 0.92
C PHE A 142 -3.85 6.69 1.30
N ASP A 143 -3.99 7.46 2.38
CA ASP A 143 -5.26 8.04 2.81
C ASP A 143 -5.88 8.97 1.76
N LEU A 144 -5.06 9.74 1.05
CA LEU A 144 -5.50 10.56 -0.08
C LEU A 144 -5.94 9.68 -1.27
N THR A 145 -5.27 8.55 -1.48
CA THR A 145 -5.72 7.54 -2.47
C THR A 145 -7.07 6.96 -2.06
N LEU A 146 -7.26 6.66 -0.78
CA LEU A 146 -8.49 6.13 -0.25
C LEU A 146 -9.65 7.13 -0.36
N LEU A 147 -9.40 8.42 -0.12
CA LEU A 147 -10.35 9.51 -0.37
C LEU A 147 -10.77 9.60 -1.84
N CYS A 148 -9.84 9.45 -2.79
CA CYS A 148 -10.17 9.37 -4.22
C CYS A 148 -11.03 8.14 -4.52
N ILE A 149 -10.74 6.99 -3.91
CA ILE A 149 -11.55 5.76 -4.06
C ILE A 149 -12.95 5.96 -3.48
N GLN A 150 -13.09 6.55 -2.29
CA GLN A 150 -14.40 6.90 -1.73
C GLN A 150 -15.19 7.82 -2.68
N SER A 151 -14.51 8.86 -3.19
CA SER A 151 -15.10 9.85 -4.10
C SER A 151 -15.54 9.24 -5.44
N TYR A 152 -14.86 8.17 -5.89
CA TYR A 152 -15.29 7.37 -7.05
C TYR A 152 -16.66 6.74 -6.80
N TYR A 153 -16.86 6.07 -5.67
CA TYR A 153 -18.16 5.45 -5.34
C TYR A 153 -19.26 6.46 -5.05
N GLU A 154 -18.92 7.66 -4.59
CA GLU A 154 -19.85 8.78 -4.44
C GLU A 154 -20.23 9.44 -5.78
N GLY A 155 -19.61 9.03 -6.89
CA GLY A 155 -19.86 9.60 -8.22
C GLY A 155 -19.36 11.03 -8.40
N LYS A 156 -18.47 11.51 -7.53
CA LYS A 156 -17.87 12.85 -7.64
C LYS A 156 -17.10 12.96 -8.95
N ARG A 157 -17.07 14.16 -9.55
CA ARG A 157 -16.34 14.47 -10.80
C ARG A 157 -14.99 15.17 -10.58
N THR A 158 -14.88 15.96 -9.52
CA THR A 158 -13.67 16.69 -9.12
C THR A 158 -13.66 16.85 -7.60
N LEU A 159 -12.47 17.02 -7.04
CA LEU A 159 -12.17 17.35 -5.67
C LEU A 159 -11.69 18.81 -5.52
N ASN A 160 -11.64 19.57 -6.62
CA ASN A 160 -11.11 20.94 -6.71
C ASN A 160 -9.66 21.06 -6.22
N ASP A 161 -8.88 20.00 -6.44
CA ASP A 161 -7.44 19.94 -6.23
C ASP A 161 -6.85 19.19 -7.42
N ASP A 162 -6.07 19.88 -8.27
CA ASP A 162 -5.52 19.33 -9.51
C ASP A 162 -4.77 18.01 -9.31
N GLY A 163 -4.12 17.88 -8.16
CA GLY A 163 -3.34 16.73 -7.79
C GLY A 163 -4.20 15.52 -7.45
N MET A 164 -5.21 15.73 -6.61
CA MET A 164 -6.20 14.72 -6.25
C MET A 164 -7.12 14.36 -7.43
N ASP A 165 -7.40 15.31 -8.33
CA ASP A 165 -8.21 15.08 -9.53
C ASP A 165 -7.53 14.12 -10.50
N ARG A 166 -6.20 14.25 -10.69
CA ARG A 166 -5.43 13.28 -11.50
C ARG A 166 -5.46 11.89 -10.90
N LEU A 167 -5.34 11.79 -9.58
CA LEU A 167 -5.43 10.50 -8.88
C LEU A 167 -6.83 9.89 -8.99
N LEU A 168 -7.87 10.71 -8.82
CA LEU A 168 -9.26 10.32 -9.00
C LEU A 168 -9.54 9.85 -10.44
N ASP A 169 -8.96 10.50 -11.45
CA ASP A 169 -9.04 10.06 -12.84
C ASP A 169 -8.33 8.72 -13.07
N ALA A 170 -7.21 8.46 -12.40
CA ALA A 170 -6.55 7.15 -12.46
C ALA A 170 -7.40 6.05 -11.79
N VAL A 171 -8.07 6.36 -10.68
CA VAL A 171 -9.06 5.48 -10.04
C VAL A 171 -10.21 5.18 -11.00
N ARG A 172 -10.81 6.19 -11.63
CA ARG A 172 -11.90 6.03 -12.61
C ARG A 172 -11.52 5.17 -13.80
N GLN A 173 -10.32 5.32 -14.33
CA GLN A 173 -9.84 4.51 -15.45
C GLN A 173 -9.67 3.03 -15.09
N ASN A 174 -9.61 2.73 -13.78
CA ASN A 174 -9.67 1.37 -13.24
C ASN A 174 -11.06 1.03 -12.67
N GLY A 175 -12.12 1.72 -13.11
CA GLY A 175 -13.49 1.49 -12.63
C GLY A 175 -13.98 0.06 -12.81
N ASP A 176 -13.52 -0.64 -13.86
CA ASP A 176 -13.80 -2.05 -14.08
C ASP A 176 -13.33 -2.97 -12.94
N PHE A 177 -12.29 -2.55 -12.20
CA PHE A 177 -11.83 -3.20 -10.98
C PHE A 177 -12.60 -2.72 -9.75
N PHE A 178 -12.78 -1.41 -9.57
CA PHE A 178 -13.47 -0.86 -8.40
C PHE A 178 -14.96 -1.25 -8.35
N ASP A 179 -15.64 -1.33 -9.48
CA ASP A 179 -17.06 -1.73 -9.56
C ASP A 179 -17.30 -3.15 -9.02
N LYS A 180 -16.26 -4.00 -8.96
CA LYS A 180 -16.36 -5.36 -8.41
C LYS A 180 -16.64 -5.38 -6.90
N PHE A 181 -16.37 -4.27 -6.20
CA PHE A 181 -16.61 -4.15 -4.78
C PHE A 181 -18.00 -3.60 -4.43
N LEU A 182 -18.82 -3.25 -5.44
CA LEU A 182 -20.16 -2.66 -5.35
C LEU A 182 -20.20 -1.25 -4.76
N ASP A 183 -19.61 -1.05 -3.59
CA ASP A 183 -19.56 0.23 -2.90
C ASP A 183 -18.24 0.40 -2.11
N PHE A 184 -18.05 1.59 -1.54
CA PHE A 184 -16.83 1.90 -0.79
C PHE A 184 -16.65 1.00 0.44
N LYS A 185 -17.76 0.64 1.11
CA LYS A 185 -17.74 -0.30 2.23
C LYS A 185 -17.25 -1.68 1.81
N GLY A 186 -17.71 -2.20 0.68
CA GLY A 186 -17.26 -3.46 0.11
C GLY A 186 -15.77 -3.45 -0.23
N TYR A 187 -15.25 -2.32 -0.71
CA TYR A 187 -13.82 -2.14 -0.95
C TYR A 187 -13.00 -2.16 0.35
N VAL A 188 -13.42 -1.35 1.33
CA VAL A 188 -12.77 -1.26 2.65
C VAL A 188 -12.78 -2.63 3.35
N ASP A 189 -13.91 -3.32 3.33
CA ASP A 189 -14.07 -4.60 3.99
C ASP A 189 -13.24 -5.70 3.33
N PHE A 190 -13.19 -5.72 1.99
CA PHE A 190 -12.35 -6.66 1.26
C PHE A 190 -10.87 -6.44 1.60
N PHE A 191 -10.36 -5.19 1.57
CA PHE A 191 -8.93 -4.94 1.79
C PHE A 191 -8.51 -4.77 3.25
N PHE A 192 -9.41 -5.02 4.21
CA PHE A 192 -9.15 -4.94 5.66
C PHE A 192 -8.79 -3.52 6.14
N LEU A 193 -9.40 -2.50 5.56
CA LEU A 193 -9.08 -1.08 5.76
C LEU A 193 -9.97 -0.39 6.81
N GLN A 194 -10.62 -1.13 7.70
CA GLN A 194 -11.61 -0.58 8.63
C GLN A 194 -11.03 0.48 9.58
N ASP A 195 -9.73 0.45 9.87
CA ASP A 195 -9.08 1.45 10.73
C ASP A 195 -8.77 2.77 9.98
N CYS A 196 -9.05 2.83 8.68
CA CYS A 196 -8.93 4.05 7.87
C CYS A 196 -10.23 4.87 7.82
N VAL A 197 -11.35 4.33 8.32
CA VAL A 197 -12.68 4.91 8.19
C VAL A 197 -13.41 5.05 9.54
N ASP A 198 -14.39 5.95 9.61
CA ASP A 198 -15.31 6.07 10.75
C ASP A 198 -16.46 5.04 10.69
N SER A 199 -17.40 5.12 11.63
CA SER A 199 -18.58 4.24 11.69
C SER A 199 -19.52 4.37 10.50
N ASP A 200 -19.49 5.50 9.80
CA ASP A 200 -20.29 5.78 8.62
C ASP A 200 -19.50 5.48 7.32
N TYR A 201 -18.33 4.84 7.44
CA TYR A 201 -17.42 4.52 6.34
C TYR A 201 -16.87 5.76 5.62
N ASN A 202 -16.76 6.92 6.29
CA ASN A 202 -16.01 8.04 5.76
C ASN A 202 -14.51 7.86 6.05
N THR A 203 -13.67 8.17 5.07
CA THR A 203 -12.22 8.15 5.26
C THR A 203 -11.81 9.19 6.31
N ILE A 204 -11.13 8.76 7.37
CA ILE A 204 -10.64 9.62 8.46
C ILE A 204 -9.12 9.56 8.63
N MET A 205 -8.46 8.64 7.94
CA MET A 205 -7.02 8.43 8.06
C MET A 205 -6.27 9.71 7.69
N TYR A 206 -5.52 10.27 8.66
CA TYR A 206 -4.52 11.33 8.49
C TYR A 206 -4.97 12.65 7.87
N LEU A 207 -6.27 12.94 7.84
CA LEU A 207 -6.78 14.21 7.32
C LEU A 207 -6.34 15.44 8.15
N ASP A 208 -5.81 15.21 9.35
CA ASP A 208 -5.22 16.27 10.19
C ASP A 208 -4.01 16.95 9.53
N TYR A 209 -3.40 16.32 8.51
CA TYR A 209 -2.19 16.82 7.85
C TYR A 209 -2.47 17.26 6.41
N TYR A 210 -2.35 18.56 6.15
CA TYR A 210 -2.30 19.09 4.79
C TYR A 210 -0.93 18.81 4.15
N GLY A 211 -0.84 17.75 3.33
CA GLY A 211 0.40 17.36 2.66
C GLY A 211 1.30 16.48 3.52
N ARG A 212 2.58 16.83 3.67
CA ARG A 212 3.55 16.06 4.49
C ARG A 212 3.59 16.62 5.92
N PRO A 213 3.91 15.82 6.95
CA PRO A 213 4.07 16.32 8.32
C PRO A 213 5.05 17.52 8.35
N ALA A 214 4.73 18.62 9.02
CA ALA A 214 5.49 19.87 8.89
C ALA A 214 6.64 20.01 9.90
N THR A 215 6.55 19.29 11.01
CA THR A 215 7.51 19.33 12.12
C THR A 215 7.94 17.92 12.52
N MET A 216 8.99 17.79 13.34
CA MET A 216 9.39 16.49 13.90
C MET A 216 8.28 15.86 14.75
N GLU A 217 7.53 16.66 15.50
CA GLU A 217 6.40 16.19 16.31
C GLU A 217 5.26 15.66 15.43
N ASP A 218 4.95 16.38 14.35
CA ASP A 218 3.97 15.92 13.36
C ASP A 218 4.42 14.62 12.72
N TYR A 219 5.71 14.50 12.39
CA TYR A 219 6.29 13.29 11.80
C TYR A 219 6.16 12.10 12.74
N ASP A 220 6.54 12.25 14.01
CA ASP A 220 6.44 11.17 15.00
C ASP A 220 4.98 10.75 15.21
N SER A 221 4.07 11.72 15.29
CA SER A 221 2.63 11.45 15.42
C SER A 221 2.09 10.73 14.17
N PHE A 222 2.46 11.17 12.97
CA PHE A 222 2.05 10.53 11.71
C PHE A 222 2.54 9.08 11.64
N ILE A 223 3.85 8.86 11.86
CA ILE A 223 4.47 7.53 11.84
C ILE A 223 3.84 6.62 12.91
N ALA A 224 3.58 7.13 14.11
CA ALA A 224 2.93 6.34 15.14
C ALA A 224 1.55 5.85 14.69
N LYS A 225 0.76 6.73 14.05
CA LYS A 225 -0.54 6.35 13.51
C LYS A 225 -0.43 5.36 12.32
N GLU A 226 0.58 5.50 11.43
CA GLU A 226 0.88 4.54 10.34
C GLU A 226 1.15 3.14 10.88
N MET A 227 2.02 3.06 11.90
CA MET A 227 2.40 1.79 12.49
C MET A 227 1.25 1.16 13.31
N ASP A 228 0.39 1.97 13.92
CA ASP A 228 -0.83 1.49 14.57
C ASP A 228 -1.84 0.90 13.56
N PHE A 229 -2.09 1.61 12.45
CA PHE A 229 -2.89 1.10 11.34
C PHE A 229 -2.36 -0.24 10.82
N LEU A 230 -1.06 -0.29 10.51
CA LEU A 230 -0.39 -1.49 10.02
C LEU A 230 -0.58 -2.69 10.95
N ARG A 231 -0.38 -2.49 12.27
CA ARG A 231 -0.55 -3.55 13.28
C ARG A 231 -1.99 -4.05 13.31
N LYS A 232 -2.97 -3.15 13.35
CA LYS A 232 -4.40 -3.51 13.36
C LYS A 232 -4.82 -4.23 12.08
N ARG A 233 -4.34 -3.80 10.92
CA ARG A 233 -4.58 -4.48 9.65
C ARG A 233 -3.95 -5.86 9.62
N ASN A 234 -2.70 -6.01 10.06
CA ASN A 234 -2.04 -7.32 10.20
C ASN A 234 -2.81 -8.24 11.16
N GLU A 235 -3.26 -7.74 12.31
CA GLU A 235 -4.09 -8.51 13.24
C GLU A 235 -5.38 -9.00 12.59
N ARG A 236 -6.05 -8.16 11.79
CA ARG A 236 -7.26 -8.52 11.07
C ARG A 236 -6.98 -9.59 10.00
N ILE A 237 -5.94 -9.42 9.19
CA ILE A 237 -5.51 -10.40 8.19
C ILE A 237 -5.13 -11.74 8.84
N SER A 238 -4.47 -11.72 10.01
CA SER A 238 -4.06 -12.94 10.72
C SER A 238 -5.23 -13.84 11.15
N LYS A 239 -6.41 -13.23 11.36
CA LYS A 239 -7.65 -13.93 11.73
C LYS A 239 -8.41 -14.43 10.50
N PHE A 240 -8.06 -13.97 9.30
CA PHE A 240 -8.69 -14.37 8.06
C PHE A 240 -8.11 -15.69 7.53
N GLU A 241 -8.98 -16.65 7.23
CA GLU A 241 -8.56 -17.92 6.66
C GLU A 241 -8.53 -17.87 5.14
N VAL A 242 -7.36 -18.13 4.57
CA VAL A 242 -7.19 -18.27 3.13
C VAL A 242 -7.20 -19.76 2.74
N LYS A 243 -7.70 -20.05 1.54
CA LYS A 243 -7.55 -21.37 0.94
C LYS A 243 -6.11 -21.55 0.48
N ASN A 244 -5.52 -22.73 0.72
CA ASN A 244 -4.16 -23.04 0.28
C ASN A 244 -4.17 -23.45 -1.19
N TRP A 245 -4.41 -22.48 -2.08
CA TRP A 245 -4.47 -22.72 -3.51
C TRP A 245 -3.09 -23.09 -4.06
N PRO A 246 -2.98 -24.08 -4.98
CA PRO A 246 -1.75 -24.30 -5.72
C PRO A 246 -1.45 -23.08 -6.59
N VAL A 247 -0.18 -22.87 -6.92
CA VAL A 247 0.19 -21.83 -7.89
C VAL A 247 -0.35 -22.21 -9.26
N VAL A 248 -1.09 -21.29 -9.88
CA VAL A 248 -1.61 -21.42 -11.25
C VAL A 248 -1.05 -20.26 -12.06
N TYR A 249 -0.51 -20.54 -13.25
CA TYR A 249 0.02 -19.52 -14.14
C TYR A 249 -1.01 -19.12 -15.18
N GLY A 250 -1.19 -17.81 -15.36
CA GLY A 250 -2.03 -17.24 -16.40
C GLY A 250 -1.29 -17.15 -17.75
N PRO A 251 -2.00 -16.76 -18.81
CA PRO A 251 -1.41 -16.54 -20.12
C PRO A 251 -0.37 -15.41 -20.08
N LEU A 252 0.70 -15.53 -20.88
CA LEU A 252 1.77 -14.53 -21.00
C LEU A 252 1.33 -13.29 -21.78
#